data_AF-X1SKI0-F1
#
_entry.id   AF-X1SKI0-F1
#
_cell.length_a   1.000
_cell.length_b   1.000
_cell.length_c   1.000
_cell.angle_alpha   90.00
_cell.angle_beta   90.00
_cell.angle_gamma   90.00
#
_symmetry.space_group_name_H-M   'P 1'
#
loop_
_entity.id
_entity.type
_entity.pdbx_description
1 polymer ?
#
loop_
_entity_poly.entity_id
_entity_poly.type
_entity_poly.pdbx_seq_one_letter_code
_entity_poly.pdbx_strand_id
1 'polypeptide(L)'
;MIDEAEGFGVPDTGHFMSMCFCCPCCCIDGIIVQNASKGLSAVFKRMDGITVKVDEDLCVGCEDCLEVCVFNGMEMIDNKAVVNQNNCLGCGRCETTCPNEAITISITDLSYVDKLIKDLEAHVEVS
;
A
#
# COMPACT_ATOMS: atom_id res chain seq x y z
N MET A 1 -29.69 13.75 2.26
CA MET A 1 -28.74 12.75 2.74
C MET A 1 -28.14 12.17 1.49
N ILE A 2 -26.91 12.58 1.20
CA ILE A 2 -26.15 12.08 0.07
C ILE A 2 -25.62 10.74 0.59
N ASP A 3 -26.06 9.66 -0.02
CA ASP A 3 -25.65 8.31 0.34
C ASP A 3 -24.12 8.23 0.23
N GLU A 4 -23.46 7.65 1.23
CA GLU A 4 -22.00 7.68 1.40
C GLU A 4 -21.25 6.92 0.27
N ALA A 5 -21.99 6.42 -0.72
CA ALA A 5 -21.53 5.58 -1.80
C ALA A 5 -21.60 6.21 -3.21
N GLU A 6 -22.10 7.44 -3.37
CA GLU A 6 -22.04 8.15 -4.67
C GLU A 6 -20.65 8.78 -4.91
N GLY A 7 -19.63 7.93 -5.08
CA GLY A 7 -18.29 8.34 -5.48
C GLY A 7 -18.20 8.58 -7.00
N PHE A 8 -17.76 9.77 -7.41
CA PHE A 8 -17.41 10.11 -8.81
C PHE A 8 -18.53 9.96 -9.86
N GLY A 9 -19.80 10.01 -9.44
CA GLY A 9 -20.94 9.87 -10.36
C GLY A 9 -21.16 8.44 -10.87
N VAL A 10 -20.56 7.46 -10.21
CA VAL A 10 -20.78 6.04 -10.47
C VAL A 10 -21.73 5.50 -9.39
N PRO A 11 -22.83 4.83 -9.76
CA PRO A 11 -23.73 4.22 -8.78
C PRO A 11 -23.03 3.09 -8.04
N ASP A 12 -23.23 3.02 -6.72
CA ASP A 12 -22.72 1.92 -5.90
C ASP A 12 -23.40 0.60 -6.30
N THR A 13 -22.57 -0.37 -6.65
CA THR A 13 -22.99 -1.71 -7.06
C THR A 13 -22.66 -2.78 -6.03
N GLY A 14 -22.15 -2.38 -4.85
CA GLY A 14 -21.62 -3.30 -3.83
C GLY A 14 -20.27 -3.94 -4.21
N HIS A 15 -19.70 -3.57 -5.35
CA HIS A 15 -18.46 -4.11 -5.92
C HIS A 15 -17.54 -2.96 -6.36
N PHE A 16 -17.11 -2.13 -5.41
CA PHE A 16 -16.18 -1.04 -5.71
C PHE A 16 -14.79 -1.61 -6.03
N MET A 17 -14.51 -1.78 -7.32
CA MET A 17 -13.19 -2.15 -7.81
C MET A 17 -12.39 -0.85 -8.04
N SER A 18 -11.62 -0.41 -7.04
CA SER A 18 -10.69 0.70 -7.24
C SER A 18 -9.58 0.23 -8.19
N MET A 19 -9.66 0.65 -9.45
CA MET A 19 -8.57 0.48 -10.41
C MET A 19 -7.44 1.43 -10.02
N CYS A 20 -6.48 0.91 -9.25
CA CYS A 20 -5.32 1.69 -8.85
C CYS A 20 -4.38 1.85 -10.06
N PHE A 21 -4.45 2.98 -10.75
CA PHE A 21 -3.41 3.35 -11.71
C PHE A 21 -2.17 3.76 -10.92
N CYS A 22 -1.20 2.85 -10.82
CA CYS A 22 0.06 3.00 -10.09
C CYS A 22 1.03 4.04 -10.69
N CYS A 23 0.55 4.99 -11.50
CA CYS A 23 1.37 6.09 -12.01
C CYS A 23 1.36 7.24 -10.98
N PRO A 24 2.54 7.76 -10.57
CA PRO A 24 2.65 8.76 -9.49
C PRO A 24 1.88 10.06 -9.75
N CYS A 25 1.47 10.37 -10.98
CA CYS A 25 0.76 11.59 -11.34
C CYS A 25 -0.79 11.53 -11.25
N CYS A 26 -1.41 10.34 -11.16
CA CYS A 26 -2.87 10.19 -11.16
C CYS A 26 -3.43 9.30 -10.03
N CYS A 27 -2.64 9.00 -9.01
CA CYS A 27 -3.10 8.24 -7.86
C CYS A 27 -4.03 9.12 -7.01
N ILE A 28 -5.33 9.12 -7.34
CA ILE A 28 -6.40 9.72 -6.55
C ILE A 28 -6.23 9.29 -5.08
N ASP A 29 -5.89 8.03 -4.84
CA ASP A 29 -5.63 7.49 -3.51
C ASP A 29 -4.46 8.18 -2.79
N GLY A 30 -3.35 8.48 -3.48
CA GLY A 30 -2.22 9.19 -2.89
C GLY A 30 -2.53 10.64 -2.52
N ILE A 31 -3.23 11.36 -3.41
CA ILE A 31 -3.70 12.73 -3.15
C ILE A 31 -4.71 12.73 -2.00
N ILE A 32 -5.64 11.77 -1.99
CA ILE A 32 -6.63 11.57 -0.93
C ILE A 32 -5.92 11.29 0.39
N VAL A 33 -5.00 10.33 0.47
CA VAL A 33 -4.33 9.96 1.73
C VAL A 33 -3.56 11.14 2.33
N GLN A 34 -2.93 11.95 1.48
CA GLN A 34 -2.14 13.10 1.92
C GLN A 34 -3.00 14.31 2.32
N ASN A 35 -4.19 14.49 1.73
CA ASN A 35 -4.99 15.71 1.90
C ASN A 35 -6.37 15.49 2.55
N ALA A 36 -6.81 14.25 2.72
CA ALA A 36 -8.09 13.93 3.32
C ALA A 36 -8.02 13.93 4.85
N SER A 37 -9.21 13.91 5.46
CA SER A 37 -9.33 13.75 6.91
C SER A 37 -8.72 12.42 7.35
N LYS A 38 -8.16 12.38 8.57
CA LYS A 38 -7.54 11.17 9.17
C LYS A 38 -8.43 9.92 9.11
N GLY A 39 -9.75 10.08 8.99
CA GLY A 39 -10.69 8.98 8.86
C GLY A 39 -10.62 8.26 7.50
N LEU A 40 -10.30 8.97 6.42
CA LEU A 40 -10.20 8.36 5.08
C LEU A 40 -8.90 7.56 4.91
N SER A 41 -7.83 7.92 5.61
CA SER A 41 -6.60 7.12 5.67
C SER A 41 -6.84 5.72 6.24
N ALA A 42 -7.86 5.53 7.08
CA ALA A 42 -8.21 4.23 7.67
C ALA A 42 -8.91 3.26 6.69
N VAL A 43 -9.33 3.74 5.51
CA VAL A 43 -9.89 2.88 4.45
C VAL A 43 -8.79 2.03 3.80
N PHE A 44 -7.56 2.54 3.74
CA PHE A 44 -6.44 1.83 3.18
C PHE A 44 -5.89 0.83 4.19
N LYS A 45 -6.15 -0.46 3.96
CA LYS A 45 -5.65 -1.55 4.79
C LYS A 45 -4.34 -2.07 4.25
N ARG A 46 -3.46 -2.47 5.18
CA ARG A 46 -2.23 -3.18 4.85
C ARG A 46 -2.56 -4.50 4.17
N MET A 47 -1.75 -4.89 3.18
CA MET A 47 -1.81 -6.22 2.60
C MET A 47 -1.34 -7.28 3.60
N ASP A 48 -2.19 -8.26 3.85
CA ASP A 48 -1.87 -9.40 4.70
C ASP A 48 -0.83 -10.30 4.03
N GLY A 49 -0.08 -11.06 4.83
CA GLY A 49 0.90 -12.03 4.34
C GLY A 49 2.18 -11.43 3.73
N ILE A 50 2.33 -10.10 3.73
CA ILE A 50 3.50 -9.40 3.19
C ILE A 50 4.39 -8.81 4.29
N THR A 51 5.69 -9.03 4.14
CA THR A 51 6.74 -8.40 4.95
C THR A 51 7.60 -7.47 4.11
N VAL A 52 7.85 -6.28 4.63
CA VAL A 52 8.83 -5.32 4.12
C VAL A 52 9.97 -5.25 5.12
N LYS A 53 11.21 -5.45 4.66
CA LYS A 53 12.41 -5.43 5.48
C LYS A 53 13.43 -4.45 4.91
N VAL A 54 14.15 -3.76 5.79
CA VAL A 54 15.34 -2.96 5.44
C VAL A 54 16.59 -3.72 5.89
N ASP A 55 17.58 -3.81 5.02
CA ASP A 55 18.94 -4.25 5.32
C ASP A 55 19.75 -3.03 5.79
N GLU A 56 20.12 -3.03 7.07
CA GLU A 56 20.85 -1.91 7.67
C GLU A 56 22.28 -1.77 7.13
N ASP A 57 22.91 -2.85 6.66
CA ASP A 57 24.27 -2.81 6.14
C ASP A 57 24.32 -2.14 4.76
N LEU A 58 23.27 -2.32 3.96
CA LEU A 58 23.13 -1.70 2.63
C LEU A 58 22.50 -0.31 2.67
N CYS A 59 21.71 -0.01 3.71
CA CYS A 59 21.02 1.27 3.83
C CYS A 59 22.01 2.41 4.10
N VAL A 60 22.14 3.37 3.17
CA VAL A 60 23.01 4.55 3.34
C VAL A 60 22.29 5.78 3.89
N GLY A 61 20.99 5.66 4.21
CA GLY A 61 20.20 6.77 4.72
C GLY A 61 19.92 7.90 3.71
N CYS A 62 19.76 7.59 2.42
CA CYS A 62 19.48 8.58 1.37
C CYS A 62 18.03 9.10 1.34
N GLU A 63 17.12 8.50 2.11
CA GLU A 63 15.72 8.93 2.25
C GLU A 63 14.81 8.80 1.01
N ASP A 64 15.30 8.34 -0.15
CA ASP A 64 14.47 8.12 -1.36
C ASP A 64 13.18 7.30 -1.09
N CYS A 65 13.29 6.30 -0.21
CA CYS A 65 12.16 5.47 0.19
C CYS A 65 11.10 6.20 1.04
N LEU A 66 11.48 7.26 1.76
CA LEU A 66 10.55 8.14 2.47
C LEU A 66 9.81 9.05 1.49
N GLU A 67 10.52 9.63 0.51
CA GLU A 67 9.93 10.55 -0.48
C GLU A 67 8.82 9.88 -1.30
N VAL A 68 9.00 8.61 -1.69
CA VAL A 68 8.00 7.88 -2.47
C VAL A 68 6.83 7.36 -1.63
N CYS A 69 6.95 7.36 -0.30
CA CYS A 69 5.98 6.75 0.60
C CYS A 69 4.85 7.71 0.97
N VAL A 70 3.79 7.71 0.16
CA VAL A 70 2.60 8.55 0.40
C VAL A 70 1.80 8.21 1.66
N PHE A 71 2.11 7.07 2.30
CA PHE A 71 1.41 6.57 3.50
C PHE A 71 2.18 6.82 4.80
N ASN A 72 3.37 7.44 4.77
CA ASN A 72 4.24 7.58 5.94
C ASN A 72 4.58 6.22 6.60
N GLY A 73 4.81 5.20 5.77
CA GLY A 73 5.19 3.84 6.18
C GLY A 73 6.69 3.64 6.38
N MET A 74 7.51 4.65 6.11
CA MET A 74 8.96 4.65 6.31
C MET A 74 9.33 5.79 7.27
N GLU A 75 10.29 5.55 8.16
CA GLU A 75 10.83 6.52 9.11
C GLU A 75 12.36 6.41 9.19
N MET A 76 13.03 7.46 9.65
CA MET A 76 14.48 7.46 9.86
C MET A 76 14.80 7.31 11.35
N ILE A 77 15.60 6.30 11.69
CA ILE A 77 16.12 6.07 13.04
C ILE A 77 17.61 5.80 12.91
N ASP A 78 18.44 6.55 13.64
CA ASP A 78 19.91 6.38 13.63
C ASP A 78 20.54 6.39 12.23
N ASN A 79 20.04 7.26 11.34
CA ASN A 79 20.42 7.37 9.92
C ASN A 79 20.13 6.13 9.07
N LYS A 80 19.23 5.25 9.53
CA LYS A 80 18.73 4.09 8.79
C LYS A 80 17.22 4.20 8.59
N ALA A 81 16.77 3.74 7.42
CA ALA A 81 15.35 3.63 7.16
C ALA A 81 14.77 2.46 7.97
N VAL A 82 13.63 2.70 8.62
CA VAL A 82 12.88 1.71 9.39
C VAL A 82 11.43 1.71 8.90
N VAL A 83 10.81 0.53 8.87
CA VAL A 83 9.42 0.37 8.43
C VAL A 83 8.48 0.66 9.59
N ASN A 84 7.64 1.70 9.45
CA ASN A 84 6.55 1.96 10.38
C ASN A 84 5.38 1.00 10.07
N GLN A 85 5.26 -0.08 10.85
CA GLN A 85 4.28 -1.14 10.59
C GLN A 85 2.83 -0.69 10.70
N ASN A 86 2.54 0.38 11.44
CA ASN A 86 1.18 0.89 11.59
C ASN A 86 0.66 1.58 10.31
N ASN A 87 1.58 2.12 9.51
CA ASN A 87 1.27 2.92 8.33
C ASN A 87 1.66 2.22 7.02
N CYS A 88 2.61 1.29 7.06
CA CYS A 88 3.09 0.59 5.88
C CYS A 88 2.02 -0.35 5.32
N LEU A 89 1.59 -0.09 4.08
CA LEU A 89 0.61 -0.93 3.38
C LEU A 89 1.20 -2.15 2.69
N GLY A 90 2.54 -2.19 2.50
CA GLY A 90 3.20 -3.25 1.75
C GLY A 90 3.12 -3.09 0.22
N CYS A 91 3.07 -1.86 -0.31
CA CYS A 91 2.92 -1.63 -1.75
C CYS A 91 4.21 -1.77 -2.60
N GLY A 92 5.37 -1.94 -1.98
CA GLY A 92 6.64 -2.21 -2.68
C GLY A 92 7.34 -1.00 -3.33
N ARG A 93 6.74 0.21 -3.31
CA ARG A 93 7.38 1.41 -3.92
C ARG A 93 8.78 1.70 -3.36
N CYS A 94 8.98 1.49 -2.07
CA CYS A 94 10.25 1.70 -1.40
C CYS A 94 11.34 0.73 -1.88
N GLU A 95 11.00 -0.52 -2.17
CA GLU A 95 11.92 -1.50 -2.78
C GLU A 95 12.34 -1.04 -4.18
N THR A 96 11.38 -0.71 -5.04
CA THR A 96 11.66 -0.29 -6.43
C THR A 96 12.52 0.98 -6.51
N THR A 97 12.35 1.91 -5.56
CA THR A 97 13.09 3.18 -5.59
C THR A 97 14.45 3.13 -4.93
N CYS A 98 14.75 2.12 -4.10
CA CYS A 98 15.97 2.12 -3.30
C CYS A 98 17.20 1.89 -4.20
N PRO A 99 18.11 2.87 -4.35
CA PRO A 99 19.24 2.73 -5.27
C PRO A 99 20.30 1.74 -4.78
N ASN A 100 20.25 1.36 -3.50
CA ASN A 100 21.18 0.42 -2.88
C ASN A 100 20.57 -0.97 -2.67
N GLU A 101 19.35 -1.20 -3.16
CA GLU A 101 18.63 -2.48 -3.01
C GLU A 101 18.51 -2.92 -1.52
N ALA A 102 18.53 -1.95 -0.61
CA ALA A 102 18.53 -2.18 0.83
C ALA A 102 17.14 -2.54 1.39
N ILE A 103 16.11 -2.64 0.54
CA ILE A 103 14.73 -2.89 0.95
C ILE A 103 14.22 -4.10 0.17
N THR A 104 13.59 -5.03 0.86
CA THR A 104 13.01 -6.24 0.25
C THR A 104 11.55 -6.40 0.66
N ILE A 105 10.69 -6.70 -0.31
CA ILE A 105 9.33 -7.16 -0.08
C ILE A 105 9.24 -8.68 -0.30
N SER A 106 8.53 -9.38 0.58
CA SER A 106 8.34 -10.83 0.45
C SER A 106 6.98 -11.26 0.95
N ILE A 107 6.44 -12.31 0.32
CA ILE A 107 5.27 -13.03 0.81
C ILE A 107 5.77 -14.04 1.84
N THR A 108 5.41 -13.82 3.10
CA THR A 108 5.86 -14.65 4.22
C THR A 108 4.83 -15.69 4.63
N ASP A 109 3.57 -15.51 4.24
CA ASP A 109 2.49 -16.47 4.49
C ASP A 109 1.79 -16.84 3.19
N LEU A 110 2.14 -18.00 2.63
CA LEU A 110 1.52 -18.52 1.42
C LEU A 110 0.06 -18.96 1.63
N SER A 111 -0.33 -19.27 2.87
CA SER A 111 -1.72 -19.66 3.16
C SER A 111 -2.70 -18.51 2.92
N TYR A 112 -2.21 -17.26 3.01
CA TYR A 112 -2.97 -16.09 2.63
C TYR A 112 -3.31 -16.07 1.13
N VAL A 113 -2.38 -16.52 0.27
CA VAL A 113 -2.62 -16.58 -1.18
C VAL A 113 -3.76 -17.54 -1.49
N ASP A 114 -3.73 -18.74 -0.91
CA ASP A 114 -4.79 -19.73 -1.08
C ASP A 114 -6.15 -19.21 -0.59
N LYS A 115 -6.16 -18.53 0.55
CA LYS A 115 -7.37 -17.89 1.10
C LYS A 115 -7.89 -16.80 0.17
N LEU A 116 -7.01 -15.93 -0.33
CA LEU A 116 -7.38 -14.84 -1.22
C LEU A 116 -7.95 -15.38 -2.54
N ILE A 117 -7.34 -16.42 -3.11
CA ILE A 117 -7.87 -17.09 -4.31
C ILE A 117 -9.29 -17.60 -4.04
N LYS A 118 -9.49 -18.32 -2.94
CA LYS A 118 -10.81 -18.84 -2.56
C LYS A 118 -11.84 -17.73 -2.35
N ASP A 119 -11.44 -16.63 -1.71
CA ASP A 119 -12.29 -15.47 -1.48
C ASP A 119 -12.67 -14.79 -2.81
N LEU A 120 -11.75 -14.69 -3.77
CA LEU A 120 -12.00 -14.14 -5.11
C LEU A 120 -12.90 -15.07 -5.95
N GLU A 121 -12.65 -16.37 -5.96
CA GLU A 121 -13.47 -17.37 -6.68
C GLU A 121 -14.93 -17.39 -6.20
N ALA A 122 -15.19 -17.01 -4.95
CA ALA A 122 -16.56 -16.87 -4.45
C ALA A 122 -17.33 -15.69 -5.07
N HIS A 123 -16.64 -14.72 -5.66
CA HIS A 123 -17.23 -13.50 -6.22
C HIS A 123 -17.09 -13.40 -7.74
N VAL A 124 -16.34 -14.30 -8.38
CA VAL A 124 -16.06 -14.26 -9.82
C VAL A 124 -16.22 -15.66 -10.40
N GLU A 125 -16.95 -15.79 -11.51
CA GLU A 125 -16.97 -17.02 -12.29
C GLU A 125 -15.64 -17.19 -13.04
N VAL A 126 -14.80 -18.10 -12.56
CA VAL A 126 -13.56 -18.48 -13.24
C VAL A 126 -13.86 -19.69 -14.11
N SER A 127 -14.11 -19.44 -15.40
CA SER A 127 -14.33 -20.45 -16.44
C SER A 127 -13.04 -20.97 -17.06
#